data_AF-A0A956AYD7-F1
#
_entry.id   AF-A0A956AYD7-F1
#
_cell.length_a   1.000
_cell.length_b   1.000
_cell.length_c   1.000
_cell.angle_alpha   90.00
_cell.angle_beta   90.00
_cell.angle_gamma   90.00
#
_symmetry.space_group_name_H-M   'P 1'
#
loop_
_entity.id
_entity.type
_entity.pdbx_description
1 polymer ?
#
loop_
_entity_poly.entity_id
_entity_poly.type
_entity_poly.pdbx_seq_one_letter_code
_entity_poly.pdbx_strand_id
1 'polypeptide(L)'
;MRALDTSDEAARVQRMLWRRMGPERRVELAVRMSEDAREISRAGIRARHPDYSEAQVELALRRVLLGDALFRAVWPDAPLLPT
;
A
#
# COMPACT_ATOMS: atom_id res chain seq x y z
N MET A 1 -17.74 -13.05 6.08
CA MET A 1 -17.81 -13.35 4.63
C MET A 1 -16.72 -14.37 4.30
N ARG A 2 -17.05 -15.45 3.57
CA ARG A 2 -16.08 -16.47 3.13
C ARG A 2 -15.48 -16.04 1.79
N ALA A 3 -14.16 -16.17 1.62
CA ALA A 3 -13.52 -15.96 0.31
C ALA A 3 -13.84 -17.14 -0.62
N LEU A 4 -14.25 -16.84 -1.86
CA LEU A 4 -14.70 -17.85 -2.83
C LEU A 4 -13.56 -18.65 -3.46
N ASP A 5 -12.34 -18.09 -3.45
CA ASP A 5 -11.11 -18.65 -4.01
C ASP A 5 -10.22 -19.33 -2.94
N THR A 6 -10.68 -19.40 -1.70
CA THR A 6 -9.91 -19.94 -0.56
C THR A 6 -10.61 -21.17 0.00
N SER A 7 -9.90 -22.31 0.03
CA SER A 7 -10.43 -23.54 0.64
C SER A 7 -10.60 -23.39 2.16
N ASP A 8 -11.51 -24.17 2.76
CA ASP A 8 -11.77 -24.11 4.20
C ASP A 8 -10.53 -24.51 5.02
N GLU A 9 -9.72 -25.42 4.48
CA GLU A 9 -8.43 -25.80 5.05
C GLU A 9 -7.42 -24.65 5.01
N ALA A 10 -7.24 -24.00 3.87
CA ALA A 10 -6.31 -22.87 3.74
C ALA A 10 -6.68 -21.74 4.71
N ALA A 11 -7.98 -21.41 4.80
CA ALA A 11 -8.48 -20.41 5.72
C ALA A 11 -8.25 -20.79 7.19
N ARG A 12 -8.38 -22.09 7.54
CA ARG A 12 -8.09 -22.61 8.88
C ARG A 12 -6.60 -22.49 9.22
N VAL A 13 -5.72 -22.88 8.30
CA VAL A 13 -4.26 -22.79 8.48
C VAL A 13 -3.83 -21.34 8.65
N GLN A 14 -4.30 -20.43 7.79
CA GLN A 14 -3.98 -19.00 7.86
C GLN A 14 -4.37 -18.41 9.23
N ARG A 15 -5.59 -18.69 9.72
CA ARG A 15 -6.04 -18.22 11.05
C ARG A 15 -5.19 -18.79 12.19
N MET A 16 -4.83 -20.06 12.10
CA MET A 16 -3.98 -20.72 13.09
C MET A 16 -2.59 -20.06 13.14
N LEU A 17 -1.95 -19.85 11.98
CA LEU A 17 -0.65 -19.20 11.90
C LEU A 17 -0.71 -17.76 12.41
N TRP A 18 -1.71 -16.98 11.98
CA TRP A 18 -1.90 -15.61 12.44
C TRP A 18 -2.02 -15.52 13.98
N ARG A 19 -2.75 -16.46 14.60
CA ARG A 19 -2.88 -16.54 16.07
C ARG A 19 -1.57 -16.87 16.77
N ARG A 20 -0.70 -17.67 16.16
CA ARG A 20 0.59 -18.09 16.73
C ARG A 20 1.72 -17.05 16.61
N MET A 21 1.64 -16.11 15.68
CA MET A 21 2.72 -15.15 15.41
C MET A 21 3.13 -14.27 16.61
N GLY A 22 2.24 -14.01 17.57
CA GLY A 22 2.49 -13.02 18.62
C GLY A 22 2.42 -11.57 18.09
N PRO A 23 2.38 -10.57 18.98
CA PRO A 23 2.20 -9.16 18.58
C PRO A 23 3.40 -8.60 17.79
N GLU A 24 4.63 -8.93 18.16
CA GLU A 24 5.85 -8.40 17.53
C GLU A 24 5.95 -8.81 16.06
N ARG A 25 5.74 -10.10 15.78
CA ARG A 25 5.78 -10.63 14.42
C ARG A 25 4.65 -10.09 13.55
N ARG A 26 3.49 -9.80 14.15
CA ARG A 26 2.38 -9.16 13.43
C ARG A 26 2.71 -7.74 13.02
N VAL A 27 3.36 -6.97 13.90
CA VAL A 27 3.82 -5.62 13.55
C VAL A 27 4.88 -5.67 12.46
N GLU A 28 5.86 -6.57 12.57
CA GLU A 28 6.88 -6.75 11.53
C GLU A 28 6.25 -7.09 10.17
N LEU A 29 5.27 -8.01 10.16
CA LEU A 29 4.53 -8.37 8.96
C LEU A 29 3.74 -7.18 8.40
N ALA A 30 3.06 -6.41 9.26
CA ALA A 30 2.30 -5.23 8.84
C ALA A 30 3.19 -4.15 8.21
N VAL A 31 4.38 -3.90 8.77
CA VAL A 31 5.37 -2.97 8.20
C VAL A 31 5.82 -3.46 6.83
N ARG A 32 6.17 -4.74 6.70
CA ARG A 32 6.59 -5.34 5.42
C ARG A 32 5.50 -5.22 4.36
N MET A 33 4.26 -5.59 4.70
CA MET A 33 3.12 -5.46 3.79
C MET A 33 2.85 -4.00 3.39
N SER A 34 3.11 -3.04 4.27
CA SER A 34 2.97 -1.62 3.96
C SER A 34 4.01 -1.15 2.94
N GLU A 35 5.25 -1.62 3.05
CA GLU A 35 6.29 -1.34 2.06
C GLU A 35 5.98 -2.02 0.71
N ASP A 36 5.56 -3.29 0.72
CA ASP A 36 5.14 -4.00 -0.49
C ASP A 36 4.00 -3.27 -1.21
N ALA A 37 2.99 -2.80 -0.46
CA ALA A 37 1.88 -2.04 -1.01
C ALA A 37 2.34 -0.72 -1.65
N ARG A 38 3.34 -0.04 -1.08
CA ARG A 38 3.93 1.18 -1.65
C ARG A 38 4.67 0.88 -2.94
N GLU A 39 5.47 -0.19 -2.99
CA GLU A 39 6.18 -0.61 -4.21
C GLU A 39 5.23 -0.95 -5.35
N ILE A 40 4.20 -1.75 -5.06
CA ILE A 40 3.14 -2.09 -6.04
C ILE A 40 2.45 -0.80 -6.52
N SER A 41 2.17 0.13 -5.61
CA SER A 41 1.54 1.40 -5.95
C SER A 41 2.42 2.25 -6.87
N ARG A 42 3.72 2.35 -6.60
CA ARG A 42 4.69 3.04 -7.49
C ARG A 42 4.73 2.40 -8.87
N ALA A 43 4.80 1.08 -8.94
CA ALA A 43 4.77 0.36 -10.21
C ALA A 43 3.47 0.65 -10.99
N GLY A 44 2.33 0.67 -10.32
CA GLY A 44 1.05 1.04 -10.91
C GLY A 44 1.00 2.48 -11.42
N ILE A 45 1.56 3.44 -10.66
CA ILE A 45 1.66 4.85 -11.08
C ILE A 45 2.54 4.96 -12.33
N ARG A 46 3.74 4.36 -12.33
CA ARG A 46 4.63 4.35 -13.51
C ARG A 46 3.96 3.75 -14.74
N ALA A 47 3.16 2.69 -14.55
CA ALA A 47 2.45 2.05 -15.65
C ALA A 47 1.34 2.93 -16.24
N ARG A 48 0.65 3.74 -15.43
CA ARG A 48 -0.40 4.68 -15.89
C ARG A 48 0.17 5.99 -16.42
N HIS A 49 1.32 6.42 -15.91
CA HIS A 49 1.98 7.69 -16.20
C HIS A 49 3.46 7.45 -16.56
N PRO A 50 3.74 6.87 -17.74
CA PRO A 50 5.12 6.54 -18.14
C PRO A 50 6.01 7.77 -18.36
N ASP A 51 5.42 8.96 -18.46
CA ASP A 51 6.09 10.25 -18.59
C ASP A 51 6.50 10.86 -17.23
N TYR A 52 6.05 10.29 -16.11
CA TYR A 52 6.42 10.80 -14.79
C TYR A 52 7.89 10.52 -14.49
N SER A 53 8.58 11.56 -14.03
CA SER A 53 9.85 11.40 -13.31
C SER A 53 9.62 10.67 -11.98
N GLU A 54 10.69 10.09 -11.43
CA GLU A 54 10.64 9.42 -10.12
C GLU A 54 10.13 10.36 -9.00
N ALA A 55 10.47 11.66 -9.05
CA ALA A 55 9.95 12.64 -8.10
C ALA A 55 8.43 12.81 -8.21
N GLN A 56 7.90 12.79 -9.44
CA GLN A 56 6.46 12.86 -9.70
C GLN A 56 5.73 11.59 -9.25
N VAL A 57 6.33 10.41 -9.44
CA VAL A 57 5.82 9.13 -8.92
C VAL A 57 5.68 9.19 -7.40
N GLU A 58 6.70 9.69 -6.69
CA GLU A 58 6.66 9.81 -5.23
C GLU A 58 5.62 10.83 -4.74
N LEU A 59 5.46 11.96 -5.43
CA LEU A 59 4.42 12.94 -5.10
C LEU A 59 3.01 12.36 -5.33
N ALA A 60 2.80 11.64 -6.43
CA ALA A 60 1.55 10.94 -6.70
C ALA A 60 1.25 9.89 -5.62
N LEU A 61 2.24 9.08 -5.22
CA LEU A 61 2.09 8.11 -4.13
C LEU A 61 1.69 8.80 -2.81
N ARG A 62 2.37 9.89 -2.43
CA ARG A 62 2.06 10.65 -1.21
C ARG A 62 0.65 11.22 -1.25
N ARG A 63 0.20 11.70 -2.41
CA ARG A 63 -1.18 12.16 -2.62
C ARG A 63 -2.19 11.03 -2.40
N VAL A 64 -1.95 9.83 -2.94
CA VAL A 64 -2.82 8.66 -2.72
C VAL A 64 -2.90 8.30 -1.22
N LEU A 65 -1.77 8.31 -0.52
CA LEU A 65 -1.70 7.89 0.88
C LEU A 65 -2.36 8.90 1.85
N LEU A 66 -2.23 10.19 1.58
CA LEU A 66 -2.67 11.26 2.49
C LEU A 66 -4.01 11.89 2.10
N GLY A 67 -4.38 11.77 0.82
CA GLY A 67 -5.47 12.55 0.22
C GLY A 67 -5.09 14.01 -0.01
N ASP A 68 -5.91 14.70 -0.79
CA ASP A 68 -5.60 16.06 -1.29
C ASP A 68 -5.40 17.09 -0.18
N ALA A 69 -6.17 17.04 0.91
CA ALA A 69 -6.11 18.02 1.98
C ALA A 69 -4.77 17.97 2.73
N LEU A 70 -4.37 16.78 3.20
CA LEU A 70 -3.11 16.61 3.92
C LEU A 70 -1.90 16.72 3.00
N PHE A 71 -2.01 16.27 1.75
CA PHE A 71 -0.96 16.46 0.76
C PHE A 71 -0.64 17.94 0.55
N ARG A 72 -1.66 18.79 0.32
CA ARG A 72 -1.47 20.24 0.14
C ARG A 72 -0.91 20.92 1.39
N ALA A 73 -1.27 20.46 2.59
CA ALA A 73 -0.77 21.02 3.83
C ALA A 73 0.76 20.81 3.99
N VAL A 74 1.28 19.68 3.49
CA VAL A 74 2.71 19.32 3.60
C VAL A 74 3.52 19.78 2.38
N TRP A 75 2.94 19.72 1.18
CA TRP A 75 3.55 20.15 -0.08
C TRP A 75 2.69 21.20 -0.80
N PRO A 76 2.64 22.44 -0.30
CA PRO A 76 1.76 23.48 -0.85
C PRO A 76 2.10 23.86 -2.30
N ASP A 77 3.38 23.80 -2.68
CA ASP A 77 3.85 24.18 -4.02
C ASP A 77 3.92 22.99 -4.99
N ALA A 78 3.67 21.77 -4.53
CA ALA A 78 3.70 20.59 -5.39
C ALA A 78 2.41 20.49 -6.22
N PRO A 79 2.50 20.09 -7.50
CA PRO A 79 1.32 19.89 -8.32
C PRO A 79 0.49 18.70 -7.79
N LEU A 80 -0.83 18.80 -7.91
CA LEU A 80 -1.74 17.66 -7.71
C LEU A 80 -1.77 16.77 -8.95
N LEU A 81 -0.74 15.95 -9.07
CA LEU A 81 -0.60 14.97 -10.14
C LEU A 81 -1.74 13.94 -10.12
N PRO A 82 -2.37 13.63 -11.26
CA PRO A 82 -3.21 12.44 -11.41
C PRO A 82 -2.50 11.16 -10.93
N THR A 83 -3.27 10.19 -10.43
CA THR A 83 -2.77 8.97 -9.78
C THR A 83 -3.19 7.70 -10.51
#